data_AF-A0AB39KSU9-F1
#
_entry.id   AF-A0AB39KSU9-F1
#
_cell.length_a   1.000
_cell.length_b   1.000
_cell.length_c   1.000
_cell.angle_alpha   90.00
_cell.angle_beta   90.00
_cell.angle_gamma   90.00
#
_symmetry.space_group_name_H-M   'P 1'
#
loop_
_entity.id
_entity.type
_entity.pdbx_description
1 polymer ?
#
loop_
_entity_poly.entity_id
_entity_poly.type
_entity_poly.pdbx_seq_one_letter_code
_entity_poly.pdbx_strand_id
1 'polypeptide(L)'
;MQALMVESLRGDPGSYRQQLSLLSDRLRRYFVRCLGEAAHEVEPLVQETLIDINARRATYDRRQQLTVWVHAIAYHKLMKHRRRSGRVLPPADDLSLF
;
A
#
# COMPACT_ATOMS: atom_id res chain seq x y z
N MET A 1 -6.10 -11.76 -5.41
CA MET A 1 -5.33 -10.51 -5.60
C MET A 1 -4.12 -10.68 -6.52
N GLN A 2 -3.24 -11.67 -6.30
CA GLN A 2 -2.07 -11.87 -7.18
C GLN A 2 -2.47 -12.20 -8.63
N ALA A 3 -3.49 -13.03 -8.83
CA ALA A 3 -4.07 -13.27 -10.16
C ALA A 3 -4.54 -11.96 -10.85
N LEU A 4 -5.21 -11.06 -10.12
CA LEU A 4 -5.64 -9.75 -10.64
C LEU A 4 -4.47 -8.84 -11.01
N MET A 5 -3.35 -8.91 -10.28
CA MET A 5 -2.11 -8.20 -10.67
C MET A 5 -1.53 -8.74 -11.97
N VAL A 6 -1.55 -10.06 -12.15
CA VAL A 6 -1.01 -10.68 -13.36
C VAL A 6 -1.89 -10.36 -14.57
N GLU A 7 -3.21 -10.38 -14.42
CA GLU A 7 -4.16 -10.02 -15.48
C GLU A 7 -4.18 -8.50 -15.76
N SER A 8 -4.01 -7.65 -14.74
CA SER A 8 -3.88 -6.21 -14.96
C SER A 8 -2.60 -5.86 -15.74
N LEU A 9 -1.52 -6.62 -15.56
CA LEU A 9 -0.31 -6.51 -16.38
C LEU A 9 -0.51 -6.96 -17.84
N ARG A 10 -1.53 -7.79 -18.12
CA ARG A 10 -1.94 -8.18 -19.48
C ARG A 10 -2.87 -7.17 -20.13
N GLY A 11 -3.25 -6.11 -19.42
CA GLY A 11 -4.06 -5.02 -19.94
C GLY A 11 -5.55 -5.14 -19.67
N ASP A 12 -6.02 -6.10 -18.86
CA ASP A 12 -7.44 -6.20 -18.52
C ASP A 12 -7.87 -5.05 -17.58
N PRO A 13 -8.74 -4.13 -18.04
CA PRO A 13 -9.18 -2.99 -17.23
C PRO A 13 -10.06 -3.41 -16.04
N GLY A 14 -10.77 -4.54 -16.15
CA GLY A 14 -11.64 -5.05 -15.09
C GLY A 14 -10.84 -5.54 -13.89
N SER A 15 -9.84 -6.38 -14.14
CA SER A 15 -8.90 -6.88 -13.13
C SER A 15 -8.14 -5.75 -12.45
N TYR A 16 -7.76 -4.70 -13.20
CA TYR A 16 -7.07 -3.54 -12.63
C TYR A 16 -7.95 -2.76 -11.65
N ARG A 17 -9.21 -2.46 -12.01
CA ARG A 17 -10.13 -1.75 -11.10
C ARG A 17 -10.43 -2.55 -9.84
N GLN A 18 -10.67 -3.86 -9.99
CA GLN A 18 -10.91 -4.73 -8.84
C GLN A 18 -9.69 -4.81 -7.93
N GLN A 19 -8.48 -4.87 -8.51
CA GLN A 19 -7.24 -4.86 -7.75
C GLN A 19 -7.07 -3.56 -6.95
N LEU A 20 -7.27 -2.40 -7.58
CA LEU A 20 -7.15 -1.11 -6.91
C LEU A 20 -8.13 -0.97 -5.75
N SER A 21 -9.37 -1.44 -5.90
CA SER A 21 -10.37 -1.42 -4.83
C SER A 21 -9.92 -2.27 -3.62
N LEU A 22 -9.46 -3.50 -3.86
CA LEU A 22 -8.98 -4.38 -2.79
C LEU A 22 -7.73 -3.83 -2.10
N LEU A 23 -6.83 -3.19 -2.86
CA LEU A 23 -5.65 -2.54 -2.30
C LEU A 23 -6.00 -1.30 -1.49
N SER A 24 -6.94 -0.48 -1.98
CA SER A 24 -7.44 0.71 -1.26
C SER A 24 -7.96 0.34 0.13
N ASP A 25 -8.78 -0.70 0.22
CA ASP A 25 -9.35 -1.14 1.50
C ASP A 25 -8.31 -1.70 2.47
N ARG A 26 -7.30 -2.43 1.97
CA ARG A 26 -6.20 -2.92 2.80
C ARG A 26 -5.31 -1.79 3.30
N LEU A 27 -4.93 -0.88 2.41
CA LEU A 27 -4.12 0.29 2.75
C LEU A 27 -4.82 1.18 3.77
N ARG A 28 -6.12 1.41 3.60
CA ARG A 28 -6.92 2.18 4.56
C ARG A 28 -6.87 1.56 5.96
N ARG A 29 -7.15 0.25 6.08
CA ARG A 29 -7.07 -0.45 7.38
C ARG A 29 -5.68 -0.38 8.00
N TYR A 30 -4.64 -0.55 7.19
CA TYR A 30 -3.25 -0.45 7.64
C TYR A 30 -2.94 0.96 8.17
N PHE A 31 -3.21 2.01 7.38
CA PHE A 31 -2.90 3.38 7.78
C PHE A 31 -3.76 3.86 8.95
N VAL A 32 -5.02 3.45 9.07
CA VAL A 32 -5.85 3.76 10.25
C VAL A 32 -5.19 3.23 11.53
N ARG A 33 -4.69 1.99 11.51
CA ARG A 33 -4.00 1.39 12.66
C ARG A 33 -2.69 2.12 12.99
N CYS A 34 -1.96 2.57 11.96
CA CYS A 34 -0.65 3.19 12.14
C CYS A 34 -0.70 4.70 12.47
N LEU A 35 -1.77 5.42 12.13
CA LEU A 35 -1.80 6.90 12.24
C LEU A 35 -2.50 7.42 13.50
N GLY A 36 -3.37 6.63 14.13
CA GLY A 36 -4.05 7.03 15.37
C GLY A 36 -4.73 8.40 15.24
N GLU A 37 -4.27 9.37 16.04
CA GLU A 37 -4.77 10.77 16.04
C GLU A 37 -4.63 11.49 14.69
N ALA A 38 -3.72 11.04 13.81
CA ALA A 38 -3.56 11.58 12.46
C ALA A 38 -4.50 10.91 11.44
N ALA A 39 -5.73 10.55 11.85
CA ALA A 39 -6.69 9.86 10.98
C ALA A 39 -7.05 10.63 9.69
N HIS A 40 -6.95 11.97 9.69
CA HIS A 40 -7.16 12.80 8.50
C HIS A 40 -6.13 12.56 7.38
N GLU A 41 -4.97 11.99 7.71
CA GLU A 41 -3.89 11.69 6.75
C GLU A 41 -4.07 10.32 6.07
N VAL A 42 -5.05 9.52 6.50
CA VAL A 42 -5.28 8.16 5.96
C VAL A 42 -5.56 8.19 4.46
N GLU A 43 -6.59 8.90 4.01
CA GLU A 43 -6.97 8.92 2.59
C GLU A 43 -5.89 9.53 1.68
N PRO A 44 -5.21 10.64 2.06
CA PRO A 44 -4.04 11.12 1.33
C PRO A 44 -2.94 10.06 1.17
N LEU A 45 -2.59 9.35 2.26
CA LEU A 45 -1.56 8.31 2.23
C LEU A 45 -1.99 7.10 1.39
N VAL A 46 -3.26 6.69 1.45
CA VAL A 46 -3.81 5.63 0.58
C VAL A 46 -3.65 6.04 -0.88
N GLN A 47 -4.05 7.25 -1.26
CA GLN A 47 -3.94 7.71 -2.64
C GLN A 47 -2.50 7.77 -3.12
N GLU A 48 -1.60 8.40 -2.35
CA GLU A 48 -0.19 8.47 -2.70
C GLU A 48 0.43 7.07 -2.87
N THR A 49 0.03 6.11 -2.02
CA THR A 49 0.52 4.74 -2.08
C THR A 49 0.00 4.01 -3.31
N LEU A 50 -1.28 4.20 -3.67
CA LEU A 50 -1.85 3.63 -4.90
C LEU A 50 -1.20 4.19 -6.17
N ILE A 51 -0.88 5.50 -6.20
CA ILE A 51 -0.13 6.13 -7.30
C ILE A 51 1.25 5.47 -7.44
N ASP A 52 1.95 5.31 -6.32
CA ASP A 52 3.26 4.67 -6.25
C ASP A 52 3.22 3.19 -6.70
N ILE A 53 2.18 2.45 -6.30
CA ILE A 53 1.96 1.06 -6.74
C ILE A 53 1.73 1.00 -8.25
N ASN A 54 0.87 1.87 -8.78
CA ASN A 54 0.60 1.90 -10.22
C ASN A 54 1.87 2.25 -11.02
N ALA A 55 2.65 3.23 -10.58
CA ALA A 55 3.90 3.63 -11.22
C ALA A 55 4.93 2.50 -11.25
N ARG A 56 4.96 1.65 -10.22
CA ARG A 56 5.91 0.53 -10.10
C ARG A 56 5.32 -0.81 -10.53
N ARG A 57 4.06 -0.88 -10.99
CA ARG A 57 3.39 -2.16 -11.26
C ARG A 57 4.16 -3.04 -12.25
N ALA A 58 4.80 -2.44 -13.24
CA ALA A 58 5.58 -3.13 -14.27
C ALA A 58 6.87 -3.76 -13.71
N THR A 59 7.34 -3.33 -12.53
CA THR A 59 8.53 -3.87 -11.86
C THR A 59 8.19 -4.95 -10.83
N TYR A 60 6.92 -5.37 -10.73
CA TYR A 60 6.51 -6.41 -9.80
C TYR A 60 7.04 -7.78 -10.23
N ASP A 61 7.87 -8.39 -9.38
CA ASP A 61 8.31 -9.77 -9.56
C ASP A 61 7.20 -10.73 -9.13
N ARG A 62 6.70 -11.53 -10.07
CA ARG A 62 5.65 -12.52 -9.85
C ARG A 62 6.06 -13.64 -8.90
N ARG A 63 7.37 -13.83 -8.65
CA ARG A 63 7.90 -14.79 -7.68
C ARG A 63 7.74 -14.30 -6.23
N GLN A 64 7.55 -12.99 -6.03
CA GLN A 64 7.28 -12.40 -4.72
C GLN A 64 5.78 -12.36 -4.43
N GLN A 65 5.39 -12.57 -3.17
CA GLN A 65 4.01 -12.34 -2.75
C GLN A 65 3.61 -10.87 -2.93
N LEU A 66 2.47 -10.62 -3.58
CA LEU A 66 1.99 -9.26 -3.86
C LEU A 66 1.84 -8.42 -2.58
N THR A 67 1.38 -9.03 -1.49
CA THR A 67 1.20 -8.37 -0.19
C THR A 67 2.52 -7.82 0.35
N VAL A 68 3.61 -8.58 0.25
CA VAL A 68 4.94 -8.15 0.70
C VAL A 68 5.42 -6.96 -0.13
N TRP A 69 5.23 -7.00 -1.45
CA TRP A 69 5.62 -5.91 -2.35
C TRP A 69 4.83 -4.62 -2.08
N VAL A 70 3.51 -4.73 -1.96
CA VAL A 70 2.63 -3.59 -1.62
C VAL A 70 2.97 -3.04 -0.23
N HIS A 71 3.16 -3.91 0.75
CA HIS A 71 3.51 -3.52 2.11
C HIS A 71 4.82 -2.72 2.15
N ALA A 72 5.85 -3.15 1.42
CA ALA A 72 7.11 -2.42 1.36
C ALA A 72 6.94 -0.97 0.87
N ILE A 73 6.08 -0.76 -0.12
CA ILE A 73 5.74 0.58 -0.63
C ILE A 73 4.96 1.39 0.42
N ALA A 74 3.93 0.79 1.02
CA ALA A 74 3.11 1.43 2.05
C ALA A 74 3.91 1.81 3.30
N TYR A 75 4.79 0.91 3.75
CA TYR A 75 5.70 1.12 4.86
C TYR A 75 6.64 2.28 4.55
N HIS A 76 7.30 2.30 3.39
CA HIS A 76 8.16 3.42 3.00
C HIS A 76 7.42 4.77 3.03
N LYS A 77 6.16 4.81 2.54
CA LYS A 77 5.31 6.01 2.61
C LYS A 77 5.01 6.44 4.04
N LEU A 78 4.61 5.50 4.92
CA LEU A 78 4.37 5.76 6.33
C LEU A 78 5.62 6.33 7.02
N MET A 79 6.78 5.74 6.77
CA MET A 79 8.05 6.20 7.34
C MET A 79 8.39 7.63 6.90
N LYS A 80 8.18 7.91 5.61
CA LYS A 80 8.40 9.24 5.03
C LYS A 80 7.46 10.27 5.66
N HIS A 81 6.18 9.92 5.85
CA HIS A 81 5.20 10.77 6.53
C HIS A 81 5.61 11.04 7.98
N ARG A 82 5.87 10.00 8.77
CA ARG A 82 6.27 10.14 10.19
C ARG A 82 7.52 10.99 10.38
N ARG A 83 8.52 10.82 9.52
CA ARG A 83 9.74 11.64 9.51
C ARG A 83 9.45 13.13 9.29
N ARG A 84 8.51 13.47 8.41
CA ARG A 84 8.09 14.87 8.16
C ARG A 84 7.27 15.44 9.31
N SER A 85 6.46 14.61 9.97
CA SER A 85 5.61 15.03 11.08
C SER A 85 6.33 15.06 12.44
N GLY A 86 7.62 14.73 12.51
CA GLY A 86 8.40 14.69 13.76
C GLY A 86 7.98 13.59 14.74
N ARG A 87 7.21 12.58 14.30
CA ARG A 87 6.69 11.50 15.14
C ARG A 87 7.65 10.31 15.17
N VAL A 88 7.94 9.79 16.37
CA VAL A 88 8.80 8.62 16.60
C VAL A 88 8.19 7.35 15.97
N LEU A 89 9.06 6.45 15.51
CA LEU A 89 8.73 5.18 14.88
C LEU A 89 8.08 4.20 15.91
N PRO A 90 7.04 3.42 15.57
CA PRO A 90 6.56 2.37 16.46
C PRO A 90 7.51 1.16 16.42
N PRO A 91 7.45 0.25 17.40
CA PRO A 91 8.25 -0.98 17.39
C PRO A 91 8.03 -1.80 16.11
N ALA A 92 9.03 -2.60 15.72
CA ALA A 92 9.04 -3.40 14.50
C ALA A 92 7.91 -4.43 14.36
N ASP A 93 7.08 -4.65 15.39
CA ASP A 93 5.94 -5.58 15.39
C ASP A 93 4.79 -5.18 14.45
N ASP A 94 4.80 -3.95 13.92
CA ASP A 94 3.86 -3.47 12.89
C ASP A 94 3.94 -4.28 11.57
N LEU A 95 5.02 -5.05 11.35
CA LEU A 95 5.19 -5.94 10.18
C LEU A 95 4.10 -7.03 10.09
N SER A 96 3.41 -7.33 11.18
CA SER A 96 2.30 -8.30 11.25
C SER A 96 0.94 -7.74 10.84
N LEU A 97 0.84 -6.43 10.56
CA LEU A 97 -0.44 -5.71 10.43
C LEU A 97 -1.00 -5.59 9.01
N PHE A 98 -0.34 -6.19 8.01
CA PHE A 98 -0.67 -6.05 6.58
C PHE A 98 -1.20 -7.34 5.93
#